data_AF-A0A2A3C5B7-F1
#
_entry.id   AF-A0A2A3C5B7-F1
#
_cell.length_a   1.000
_cell.length_b   1.000
_cell.length_c   1.000
_cell.angle_alpha   90.00
_cell.angle_beta   90.00
_cell.angle_gamma   90.00
#
_symmetry.space_group_name_H-M   'P 1'
#
loop_
_entity.id
_entity.type
_entity.pdbx_description
1 polymer ?
#
loop_
_entity_poly.entity_id
_entity_poly.type
_entity_poly.pdbx_seq_one_letter_code
_entity_poly.pdbx_strand_id
1 'polypeptide(L)' 'MTAKLHGVELVKGQKWTVRVTAYGTTVIFPFEAEQYARSYADGQAFRLGVEVVELRECA' A
#
# COMPACT_ATOMS: atom_id res chain seq x y z
N MET A 1 -14.62 -10.76 -12.01
CA MET A 1 -13.67 -9.84 -11.35
C MET A 1 -12.48 -10.65 -10.89
N THR A 2 -11.34 -10.57 -11.56
CA THR A 2 -10.11 -11.22 -11.11
C THR A 2 -9.63 -10.50 -9.85
N ALA A 3 -9.60 -11.19 -8.71
CA ALA A 3 -9.00 -10.66 -7.50
C ALA A 3 -7.51 -10.32 -7.80
N LYS A 4 -7.06 -9.12 -7.46
CA LYS A 4 -5.64 -8.76 -7.58
C LYS A 4 -4.83 -9.69 -6.68
N LEU A 5 -3.99 -10.54 -7.28
CA LEU A 5 -3.08 -11.40 -6.53
C LEU A 5 -1.99 -10.60 -5.82
N HIS A 6 -1.57 -9.47 -6.42
CA HIS A 6 -0.56 -8.57 -5.89
C HIS A 6 -1.04 -7.12 -5.97
N GLY A 7 -0.66 -6.30 -4.99
CA GLY A 7 -0.94 -4.87 -4.99
C GLY A 7 -0.30 -4.14 -3.82
N VAL A 8 0.03 -2.87 -4.02
CA VAL A 8 0.50 -1.98 -2.96
C VAL A 8 -0.32 -0.71 -3.01
N GLU A 9 -0.96 -0.37 -1.90
CA GLU A 9 -1.81 0.80 -1.77
C GLU A 9 -1.28 1.70 -0.65
N LEU A 10 -0.98 2.96 -0.97
CA LEU A 10 -0.63 3.98 -0.01
C LEU A 10 -1.90 4.78 0.33
N VAL A 11 -2.41 4.59 1.54
CA VAL A 11 -3.65 5.20 2.01
C VAL A 11 -3.34 6.40 2.90
N LYS A 12 -3.88 7.56 2.53
CA LYS A 12 -3.90 8.77 3.35
C LYS A 12 -5.24 8.89 4.09
N GLY A 13 -5.22 8.52 5.36
CA GLY A 13 -6.34 8.68 6.30
C GLY A 13 -5.93 9.53 7.51
N GLN A 14 -6.38 9.15 8.71
CA GLN A 14 -5.90 9.74 9.98
C GLN A 14 -4.40 9.47 10.21
N LYS A 15 -3.91 8.31 9.74
CA LYS A 15 -2.49 7.95 9.68
C LYS A 15 -2.14 7.50 8.28
N TRP A 16 -0.86 7.56 7.94
CA TRP A 16 -0.37 6.97 6.70
C TRP A 16 -0.38 5.46 6.84
N THR A 17 -0.97 4.77 5.88
CA THR A 17 -1.11 3.32 5.93
C THR A 17 -0.69 2.72 4.60
N VAL A 18 0.10 1.66 4.61
CA VAL A 18 0.40 0.88 3.40
C VAL A 18 -0.34 -0.45 3.48
N ARG A 19 -1.15 -0.77 2.48
CA ARG A 19 -1.77 -2.08 2.32
C ARG A 19 -0.98 -2.85 1.27
N VAL A 20 -0.45 -4.01 1.65
CA VAL A 20 0.31 -4.88 0.75
C VAL A 20 -0.49 -6.15 0.56
N THR A 21 -0.89 -6.41 -0.68
CA THR A 21 -1.53 -7.66 -1.08
C THR A 21 -0.50 -8.51 -1.80
N ALA A 22 -0.27 -9.74 -1.34
CA ALA A 22 0.57 -10.71 -2.02
C ALA A 22 -0.08 -12.11 -1.98
N TYR A 23 -0.10 -12.79 -3.12
CA TYR A 23 -0.79 -14.07 -3.31
C TYR A 23 -2.22 -14.08 -2.75
N GLY A 24 -2.95 -12.97 -2.90
CA GLY A 24 -4.32 -12.81 -2.41
C GLY A 24 -4.46 -12.54 -0.90
N THR A 25 -3.36 -12.43 -0.16
CA THR A 25 -3.38 -12.05 1.27
C THR A 25 -2.99 -10.59 1.43
N THR A 26 -3.79 -9.81 2.15
CA THR A 26 -3.51 -8.40 2.43
C THR A 26 -3.03 -8.19 3.86
N VAL A 27 -1.93 -7.45 4.02
CA VAL A 27 -1.40 -7.01 5.31
C VAL A 27 -1.32 -5.48 5.32
N ILE A 28 -1.57 -4.89 6.48
CA ILE A 28 -1.71 -3.44 6.67
C ILE A 28 -0.62 -2.94 7.63
N PHE A 29 0.11 -1.91 7.22
CA PHE A 29 1.20 -1.32 7.99
C PHE A 29 0.95 0.17 8.24
N PRO A 30 0.76 0.60 9.50
CA PRO A 30 0.62 2.00 9.84
C PRO A 30 1.98 2.69 9.94
N PHE A 31 2.02 3.97 9.58
CA PHE A 31 3.18 4.84 9.64
C PHE A 31 2.77 6.21 10.18
N GLU A 32 3.64 6.81 11.00
CA GLU A 32 3.43 8.15 11.57
C GLU A 32 3.75 9.27 10.58
N ALA A 33 4.54 8.99 9.53
CA ALA A 33 4.98 9.99 8.57
C ALA A 33 4.92 9.49 7.12
N GLU A 34 4.59 10.41 6.21
CA GLU A 34 4.40 10.13 4.78
C GLU A 34 5.65 9.53 4.14
N GLN A 35 6.83 10.09 4.42
CA GLN A 35 8.08 9.67 3.82
C GLN A 35 8.45 8.21 4.14
N TYR A 36 8.08 7.73 5.33
CA TYR A 36 8.32 6.34 5.72
C TYR A 36 7.33 5.40 5.03
N ALA A 37 6.06 5.80 4.94
CA ALA A 37 5.05 5.03 4.23
C ALA A 37 5.38 4.92 2.74
N ARG A 38 5.80 6.02 2.09
CA ARG A 38 6.22 6.05 0.67
C ARG A 38 7.44 5.17 0.43
N SER A 39 8.51 5.34 1.21
CA SER A 39 9.71 4.52 1.07
C SER A 39 9.42 3.02 1.25
N TYR A 40 8.54 2.67 2.19
CA TYR A 40 8.11 1.29 2.37
C TYR A 40 7.27 0.80 1.18
N ALA A 41 6.29 1.58 0.72
CA ALA A 41 5.43 1.24 -0.42
C ALA A 41 6.25 1.01 -1.71
N ASP A 42 7.20 1.89 -2.02
CA ASP A 42 8.09 1.76 -3.19
C ASP A 42 8.91 0.47 -3.12
N GLY A 43 9.44 0.14 -1.94
CA GLY A 43 10.17 -1.12 -1.72
C GLY A 43 9.30 -2.37 -1.93
N GLN A 44 8.04 -2.34 -1.49
CA GLN A 44 7.11 -3.46 -1.71
C GLN A 44 6.69 -3.55 -3.18
N ALA A 45 6.41 -2.42 -3.81
CA ALA A 45 6.01 -2.32 -5.22
C ALA A 45 7.11 -2.89 -6.14
N PHE A 46 8.37 -2.53 -5.89
CA PHE A 46 9.53 -3.09 -6.58
C PHE A 46 9.62 -4.61 -6.42
N ARG A 47 9.46 -5.13 -5.19
CA ARG A 47 9.55 -6.57 -4.90
C ARG A 47 8.43 -7.38 -5.55
N LEU A 48 7.24 -6.81 -5.67
CA LEU A 48 6.06 -7.47 -6.24
C LEU A 48 5.89 -7.21 -7.73
N GLY A 49 6.69 -6.32 -8.33
CA GLY A 49 6.58 -5.93 -9.74
C GLY A 49 5.27 -5.21 -10.06
N VAL A 50 4.78 -4.37 -9.15
CA VAL A 50 3.54 -3.60 -9.28
C VAL A 50 3.80 -2.12 -9.07
N GLU A 51 2.83 -1.28 -9.42
CA GLU A 51 2.84 0.15 -9.09
C GLU A 51 2.17 0.42 -7.73
N VAL A 52 2.60 1.48 -7.05
CA VAL A 52 1.92 1.99 -5.86
C VAL A 52 0.66 2.74 -6.29
N VAL A 53 -0.48 2.39 -5.69
CA VAL A 53 -1.73 3.13 -5.86
C VAL A 53 -1.94 4.04 -4.66
N GLU A 54 -2.02 5.34 -4.88
CA GLU A 54 -2.35 6.30 -3.82
C GLU A 54 -3.87 6.41 -3.66
N LEU A 55 -4.34 6.16 -2.44
CA LEU A 55 -5.73 6.31 -2.04
C LEU A 55 -5.84 7.41 -1.00
N ARG A 56 -6.78 8.33 -1.20
CA ARG A 56 -7.20 9.26 -0.15
C ARG A 56 -8.52 8.73 0.41
N GLU A 57 -8.61 8.58 1.72
CA GLU A 57 -9.92 8.33 2.33
C GLU A 57 -10.76 9.60 2.13
N CYS A 58 -11.82 9.50 1.32
CA CYS A 58 -12.83 10.54 1.26
C CYS A 58 -13.61 10.53 2.58
N ALA A 59 -13.73 11.72 3.19
CA ALA A 59 -14.56 11.98 4.36
C ALA A 59 -16.06 11.87 4.04
#